data_AF-C5M1F7-F1
#
_entry.id   AF-C5M1F7-F1
#
_cell.length_a   1.000
_cell.length_b   1.000
_cell.length_c   1.000
_cell.angle_alpha   90.00
_cell.angle_beta   90.00
_cell.angle_gamma   90.00
#
_symmetry.space_group_name_H-M   'P 1'
#
loop_
_entity.id
_entity.type
_entity.pdbx_description
1 polymer ?
#
loop_
_entity_poly.entity_id
_entity_poly.type
_entity_poly.pdbx_seq_one_letter_code
_entity_poly.pdbx_strand_id
1 'polypeptide(L)'
;EISSEGARNIAIPTLLVHARDDPVIHVDAAAKLPPNASKYLYTLVTPSGGHLGWPQGWLPWQQGFKWISDTVVAFADVVSNNSTLLLQEEDEDDNTQKD
;
A
#
# COMPACT_ATOMS: atom_id res chain seq x y z
N GLU A 1 -1.71 22.64 2.07
CA GLU A 1 -1.18 21.44 1.38
C GLU A 1 -1.04 20.33 2.39
N ILE A 2 -1.43 19.10 2.06
CA ILE A 2 -1.07 17.94 2.87
C ILE A 2 0.31 17.53 2.36
N SER A 3 1.37 17.68 3.18
CA SER A 3 2.71 17.36 2.70
C SER A 3 2.82 15.84 2.54
N SER A 4 3.20 15.38 1.36
CA SER A 4 3.50 13.98 1.06
C SER A 4 4.82 13.51 1.68
N GLU A 5 5.42 14.32 2.55
CA GLU A 5 6.76 14.17 3.08
C GLU A 5 6.89 12.90 3.94
N GLY A 6 5.85 12.56 4.71
CA GLY A 6 5.82 11.32 5.50
C GLY A 6 5.84 10.06 4.63
N ALA A 7 5.21 10.08 3.45
CA ALA A 7 5.20 8.93 2.55
C ALA A 7 6.56 8.72 1.85
N ARG A 8 7.33 9.79 1.62
CA ARG A 8 8.69 9.70 1.03
C ARG A 8 9.68 8.92 1.90
N ASN A 9 9.46 8.90 3.21
CA ASN A 9 10.33 8.21 4.16
C ASN A 9 9.94 6.75 4.40
N ILE A 10 8.96 6.21 3.68
CA ILE A 10 8.63 4.79 3.71
C ILE A 10 9.75 4.04 3.00
N ALA A 11 10.54 3.27 3.76
CA ALA A 11 11.71 2.53 3.27
C ALA A 11 11.45 1.03 3.05
N ILE A 12 10.25 0.53 3.40
CA ILE A 12 9.86 -0.86 3.25
C ILE A 12 8.57 -0.98 2.43
N PRO A 13 8.41 -2.04 1.62
CA PRO A 13 7.18 -2.27 0.88
C PRO A 13 5.95 -2.20 1.79
N THR A 14 5.07 -1.24 1.52
CA THR A 14 3.90 -0.91 2.33
C THR A 14 2.67 -0.88 1.44
N LEU A 15 1.66 -1.65 1.81
CA LEU A 15 0.35 -1.62 1.16
C LEU A 15 -0.61 -0.79 2.00
N LEU A 16 -1.10 0.31 1.43
CA LEU A 16 -2.22 1.09 1.93
C LEU A 16 -3.49 0.58 1.26
N VAL A 17 -4.45 0.12 2.06
CA VAL A 17 -5.79 -0.25 1.57
C VAL A 17 -6.79 0.76 2.10
N HIS A 18 -7.74 1.18 1.28
CA HIS A 18 -8.81 2.09 1.70
C HIS A 18 -10.08 1.90 0.85
N ALA A 19 -11.21 2.43 1.32
CA ALA A 19 -12.48 2.41 0.58
C ALA A 19 -13.02 3.83 0.43
N ARG A 20 -13.65 4.14 -0.70
CA ARG A 20 -14.21 5.49 -0.94
C ARG A 20 -15.39 5.82 -0.03
N ASP A 21 -16.12 4.80 0.40
CA ASP A 21 -17.30 4.90 1.27
C ASP A 21 -17.00 4.61 2.74
N ASP A 22 -15.73 4.67 3.17
CA ASP A 22 -15.34 4.47 4.56
C ASP A 22 -16.02 5.55 5.45
N PRO A 23 -16.92 5.13 6.39
CA PRO A 23 -17.69 6.06 7.21
C PRO A 23 -16.86 6.67 8.35
N VAL A 24 -15.65 6.19 8.58
CA VAL A 24 -14.76 6.63 9.67
C VAL A 24 -13.67 7.56 9.14
N ILE A 25 -12.99 7.16 8.07
CA ILE A 25 -11.91 7.95 7.46
C ILE A 25 -12.32 8.28 6.03
N HIS A 26 -12.52 9.57 5.75
CA HIS A 26 -12.88 10.01 4.40
C HIS A 26 -11.74 9.72 3.41
N VAL A 27 -12.07 9.31 2.18
CA VAL A 27 -11.11 8.95 1.13
C VAL A 27 -10.05 10.02 0.88
N ASP A 28 -10.41 11.28 1.03
CA ASP A 28 -9.50 12.42 0.87
C ASP A 28 -8.40 12.51 1.93
N ALA A 29 -8.45 11.72 3.00
CA ALA A 29 -7.35 11.61 3.95
C ALA A 29 -6.29 10.60 3.50
N ALA A 30 -6.71 9.47 2.91
CA ALA A 30 -5.82 8.37 2.54
C ALA A 30 -5.38 8.42 1.06
N ALA A 31 -6.27 8.82 0.15
CA ALA A 31 -6.04 8.84 -1.29
C ALA A 31 -5.29 10.08 -1.81
N LYS A 32 -4.89 11.00 -0.92
CA LYS A 32 -4.11 12.19 -1.28
C LYS A 32 -2.61 11.95 -1.36
N LEU A 33 -2.13 10.76 -1.02
CA LEU A 33 -0.73 10.41 -1.26
C LEU A 33 -0.54 10.26 -2.77
N PRO A 34 0.33 11.07 -3.39
CA PRO A 34 0.53 10.97 -4.82
C PRO A 34 1.13 9.59 -5.15
N PRO A 35 0.75 8.95 -6.29
CA PRO A 35 1.19 7.58 -6.60
C PRO A 35 2.71 7.40 -6.69
N ASN A 36 3.44 8.49 -6.86
CA ASN A 36 4.90 8.56 -6.92
C ASN A 36 5.53 9.07 -5.61
N ALA A 37 4.78 9.09 -4.49
CA ALA A 37 5.29 9.57 -3.21
C ALA A 37 6.44 8.70 -2.68
N SER A 38 6.42 7.41 -2.94
CA SER A 38 7.51 6.48 -2.61
C SER A 38 7.45 5.25 -3.53
N LYS A 39 8.63 4.72 -3.90
CA LYS A 39 8.74 3.44 -4.63
C LYS A 39 8.24 2.24 -3.83
N TYR A 40 8.12 2.40 -2.51
CA TYR A 40 7.70 1.34 -1.60
C TYR A 40 6.24 1.48 -1.16
N LEU A 41 5.50 2.49 -1.60
CA LEU A 41 4.11 2.69 -1.21
C LEU A 41 3.16 2.25 -2.33
N TYR A 42 2.35 1.24 -2.05
CA TYR A 42 1.31 0.74 -2.94
C TYR A 42 -0.05 1.09 -2.36
N THR A 43 -0.94 1.66 -3.16
CA THR A 43 -2.25 2.12 -2.68
C THR A 43 -3.37 1.41 -3.44
N LEU A 44 -4.25 0.73 -2.70
CA LEU A 44 -5.45 0.08 -3.20
C LEU A 44 -6.69 0.78 -2.63
N VAL A 45 -7.40 1.53 -3.47
CA VAL A 45 -8.66 2.19 -3.09
C VAL A 45 -9.83 1.48 -3.77
N THR A 46 -10.71 0.87 -2.99
CA THR A 46 -11.94 0.25 -3.52
C THR A 46 -13.06 1.28 -3.65
N PRO A 47 -13.97 1.14 -4.64
CA PRO A 47 -15.14 2.01 -4.75
C PRO A 47 -16.09 1.91 -3.54
N SER A 48 -16.16 0.72 -2.94
CA SER A 48 -16.96 0.43 -1.76
C SER A 48 -16.30 -0.62 -0.86
N GLY A 49 -16.66 -0.63 0.42
CA GLY A 49 -16.08 -1.54 1.42
C GLY A 49 -16.24 -1.10 2.87
N GLY A 50 -16.73 0.12 3.12
CA GLY A 50 -16.84 0.68 4.47
C GLY A 50 -15.48 0.82 5.16
N HIS A 51 -15.44 0.76 6.49
CA HIS A 51 -14.16 0.77 7.21
C HIS A 51 -13.49 -0.60 7.07
N LEU A 52 -12.20 -0.62 6.67
CA LEU A 52 -11.42 -1.81 6.27
C LEU A 52 -11.88 -3.11 6.94
N GLY A 53 -12.53 -3.97 6.16
CA GLY A 53 -13.07 -5.23 6.66
C GLY A 53 -14.54 -5.18 7.08
N TRP A 54 -15.26 -4.09 6.79
CA TRP A 54 -16.71 -4.11 6.87
C TRP A 54 -17.19 -5.26 6.00
N PRO A 55 -17.96 -6.18 6.58
CA PRO A 55 -18.18 -7.44 5.92
C PRO A 55 -19.06 -7.20 4.68
N GLN A 56 -18.48 -7.46 3.51
CA GLN A 56 -19.15 -7.28 2.24
C GLN A 56 -20.17 -8.41 1.99
N GLY A 57 -21.25 -8.06 1.30
CA GLY A 57 -22.28 -8.99 0.84
C GLY A 57 -23.49 -9.10 1.78
N TRP A 58 -24.49 -9.87 1.35
CA TRP A 58 -25.74 -10.07 2.08
C TRP A 58 -25.55 -10.89 3.37
N LEU A 59 -24.47 -11.68 3.45
CA LEU A 59 -24.15 -12.55 4.58
C LEU A 59 -22.77 -12.21 5.17
N PRO A 60 -22.67 -11.06 5.84
CA PRO A 60 -21.41 -10.57 6.38
C PRO A 60 -20.69 -11.54 7.33
N TRP A 61 -21.45 -12.37 8.06
CA TRP A 61 -20.90 -13.42 8.93
C TRP A 61 -20.28 -14.63 8.20
N GLN A 62 -20.58 -14.83 6.91
CA GLN A 62 -20.06 -15.96 6.14
C GLN A 62 -18.74 -15.63 5.44
N GLN A 63 -18.55 -14.38 5.02
CA GLN A 63 -17.35 -13.94 4.30
C GLN A 63 -16.42 -13.04 5.13
N GLY A 64 -16.94 -12.37 6.16
CA GLY A 64 -16.18 -11.62 7.15
C GLY A 64 -15.09 -10.74 6.53
N PHE A 65 -13.85 -11.01 6.93
CA PHE A 65 -12.65 -10.29 6.53
C PHE A 65 -11.83 -11.02 5.44
N LYS A 66 -12.40 -12.06 4.82
CA LYS A 66 -11.62 -12.95 3.94
C LYS A 66 -10.92 -12.19 2.81
N TRP A 67 -11.60 -11.25 2.18
CA TRP A 67 -11.02 -10.49 1.07
C TRP A 67 -9.77 -9.69 1.48
N ILE A 68 -9.82 -9.01 2.64
CA ILE A 68 -8.69 -8.19 3.11
C ILE A 68 -7.56 -9.10 3.58
N SER A 69 -7.88 -10.21 4.25
CA SER A 69 -6.88 -11.21 4.65
C SER A 69 -6.17 -11.81 3.44
N ASP A 70 -6.91 -12.24 2.41
CA ASP A 70 -6.33 -12.78 1.18
C ASP A 70 -5.43 -11.74 0.49
N THR A 71 -5.85 -10.47 0.47
CA THR A 71 -5.09 -9.36 -0.12
C THR A 71 -3.77 -9.12 0.64
N VAL A 72 -3.82 -9.08 1.97
CA VAL A 72 -2.62 -8.87 2.81
C VAL A 72 -1.66 -10.05 2.70
N VAL A 73 -2.17 -11.28 2.69
CA VAL A 73 -1.35 -12.49 2.51
C VAL A 73 -0.70 -12.50 1.14
N ALA A 74 -1.44 -12.19 0.07
CA ALA A 74 -0.89 -12.12 -1.27
C ALA A 74 0.22 -11.05 -1.39
N PHE A 75 0.02 -9.87 -0.80
CA PHE A 75 1.04 -8.83 -0.77
C PHE A 75 2.29 -9.28 0.01
N ALA A 76 2.11 -9.87 1.19
CA ALA A 76 3.22 -10.36 2.00
C ALA A 76 4.01 -11.46 1.30
N ASP A 77 3.33 -12.39 0.61
CA ASP A 77 3.97 -13.46 -0.15
C ASP A 77 4.81 -12.90 -1.30
N VAL A 78 4.26 -11.95 -2.07
CA VAL A 78 5.01 -11.26 -3.13
C VAL A 78 6.23 -10.54 -2.58
N VAL A 79 6.08 -9.77 -1.48
CA VAL A 79 7.20 -9.06 -0.86
C VAL A 79 8.28 -10.02 -0.34
N SER A 80 7.88 -11.12 0.31
CA SER A 80 8.82 -12.12 0.82
C SER A 80 9.61 -12.79 -0.31
N ASN A 81 8.92 -13.23 -1.37
CA ASN A 81 9.51 -13.96 -2.49
C ASN A 81 10.37 -13.07 -3.39
N ASN A 82 10.17 -11.75 -3.35
CA ASN A 82 10.93 -10.77 -4.14
C ASN A 82 11.82 -9.86 -3.27
N SER A 83 12.01 -10.20 -1.99
CA SER A 83 12.75 -9.39 -1.03
C SER A 83 14.17 -9.04 -1.50
N THR A 84 14.82 -9.95 -2.25
CA THR A 84 16.14 -9.72 -2.83
C THR A 84 16.13 -8.65 -3.93
N LEU A 85 15.11 -8.59 -4.78
CA LEU A 85 14.98 -7.58 -5.84
C LEU A 85 14.59 -6.21 -5.26
N LEU A 86 13.84 -6.19 -4.16
CA LEU A 86 13.37 -4.95 -3.52
C LEU A 86 14.43 -4.26 -2.67
N LEU A 87 15.51 -4.98 -2.29
CA LEU A 87 16.64 -4.47 -1.50
C LEU A 87 17.89 -4.23 -2.35
N GLN A 88 17.90 -4.63 -3.63
CA GLN A 88 19.01 -4.45 -4.57
C GLN A 88 18.92 -3.11 -5.31
N GLU A 89 19.02 -1.98 -4.61
CA GLU A 89 19.34 -0.70 -5.27
C GLU A 89 20.11 0.18 -4.28
N GLU A 90 21.45 0.07 -4.29
CA GLU A 90 22.46 1.12 -4.07
C GLU A 90 23.84 0.45 -3.93
N ASP A 91 24.49 0.07 -5.04
CA ASP A 91 25.92 -0.29 -5.07
C ASP A 91 26.58 0.02 -6.45
N GLU A 92 25.95 0.83 -7.32
CA GLU A 92 26.45 1.05 -8.70
C GLU A 92 26.68 2.52 -9.12
N ASP A 93 26.83 3.46 -8.18
CA ASP A 93 27.18 4.87 -8.49
C ASP A 93 28.51 5.34 -7.85
N ASP A 94 29.55 4.50 -7.84
CA ASP A 94 30.93 4.98 -7.60
C ASP A 94 31.96 4.32 -8.53
N ASN A 95 31.87 4.60 -9.82
CA ASN A 95 33.08 4.67 -10.65
C ASN A 95 32.84 5.39 -11.97
N THR A 96 33.85 6.13 -12.43
CA THR A 96 33.94 6.98 -13.64
C THR A 96 33.21 8.32 -13.55
N GLN A 97 33.87 9.48 -13.44
CA GLN A 97 35.02 9.94 -14.21
C GLN A 97 36.03 10.74 -13.35
N LYS A 98 37.22 10.16 -13.14
CA LYS A 98 38.47 10.92 -13.21
C LYS A 98 39.04 10.63 -14.59
N ASP A 99 39.13 11.66 -15.42
CA ASP A 99 40.21 11.92 -16.38
C ASP A 99 40.06 13.37 -16.88
#